data_AF-E4WV07-F1
#
_entry.id   AF-E4WV07-F1
#
_cell.length_a   1.000
_cell.length_b   1.000
_cell.length_c   1.000
_cell.angle_alpha   90.00
_cell.angle_beta   90.00
_cell.angle_gamma   90.00
#
_symmetry.space_group_name_H-M   'P 1'
#
loop_
_entity.id
_entity.type
_entity.pdbx_description
1 polymer ?
#
loop_
_entity_poly.entity_id
_entity_poly.type
_entity_poly.pdbx_seq_one_letter_code
_entity_poly.pdbx_strand_id
1 'polypeptide(L)'
;MEDIHKNNASTEESVQTIEEIEADKREQIAVLGASDAENCSFSQGYCKRQALYACLTCAKDGQPAAMCLACSYNCHDDCDLVELYTKRNFRCDCGTGKYHRKCKFDESKNHLNDENKYDFNFDGKYCQCRRPYPDPECPEDLKDAEMIQCILCEDWWHDCCLKLTKEELDNEDNDEMICPRCLCQPGLSFLRCYSISNTQTEIGSDECTKPINEPKSESGSFFFEDFRLKICKCVACIRLITDAKIEFLCDYADSVAAYEQIGIDAHEEEEKQADGQINNFLDKLDHNGQIKVAHG
;
A
#
# COMPACT_ATOMS: atom_id res chain seq x y z
N MET A 1 49.11 -2.65 -38.66
CA MET A 1 48.10 -3.59 -39.20
C MET A 1 48.47 -4.92 -38.60
N GLU A 2 47.83 -5.42 -37.54
CA GLU A 2 46.45 -5.34 -37.06
C GLU A 2 46.50 -5.26 -35.51
N ASP A 3 45.92 -4.21 -34.91
CA ASP A 3 44.56 -4.11 -34.36
C ASP A 3 44.37 -4.76 -32.97
N ILE A 4 44.46 -3.85 -32.00
CA ILE A 4 44.04 -3.97 -30.61
C ILE A 4 42.52 -3.74 -30.60
N HIS A 5 41.74 -4.75 -30.19
CA HIS A 5 40.36 -4.50 -29.76
C HIS A 5 40.20 -4.83 -28.28
N LYS A 6 39.84 -3.76 -27.58
CA LYS A 6 39.67 -3.62 -26.15
C LYS A 6 38.36 -4.30 -25.74
N ASN A 7 38.45 -5.01 -24.62
CA ASN A 7 37.32 -5.25 -23.74
C ASN A 7 36.72 -3.90 -23.34
N ASN A 8 35.43 -3.72 -23.59
CA ASN A 8 34.56 -2.83 -22.81
C ASN A 8 33.24 -3.59 -22.65
N ALA A 9 33.13 -4.32 -21.53
CA ALA A 9 31.85 -4.79 -21.05
C ALA A 9 31.04 -3.58 -20.56
N SER A 10 29.80 -3.51 -21.00
CA SER A 10 28.83 -2.47 -20.71
C SER A 10 28.52 -2.38 -19.22
N THR A 11 28.73 -1.21 -18.65
CA THR A 11 27.96 -0.72 -17.49
C THR A 11 27.21 0.51 -17.99
N GLU A 12 26.01 0.30 -18.53
CA GLU A 12 25.05 1.38 -18.74
C GLU A 12 24.37 1.64 -17.38
N GLU A 13 24.86 2.62 -16.64
CA GLU A 13 24.06 3.26 -15.59
C GLU A 13 22.96 4.06 -16.31
N SER A 14 21.70 3.68 -16.11
CA SER A 14 20.55 4.43 -16.61
C SER A 14 20.51 5.79 -15.91
N VAL A 15 20.69 6.87 -16.68
CA VAL A 15 20.52 8.23 -16.17
C VAL A 15 19.03 8.51 -16.06
N GLN A 16 18.51 8.56 -14.82
CA GLN A 16 17.14 8.99 -14.55
C GLN A 16 17.00 10.50 -14.78
N THR A 17 15.85 10.93 -15.29
CA THR A 17 15.52 12.34 -15.43
C THR A 17 15.14 12.96 -14.07
N ILE A 18 15.21 14.29 -13.95
CA ILE A 18 14.77 14.99 -12.73
C ILE A 18 13.28 14.73 -12.48
N GLU A 19 12.47 14.71 -13.54
CA GLU A 19 11.03 14.47 -13.46
C GLU A 19 10.71 13.07 -12.92
N GLU A 20 11.45 12.04 -13.34
CA GLU A 20 11.34 10.66 -12.82
C GLU A 20 11.71 10.61 -11.33
N ILE A 21 12.81 11.23 -10.92
CA ILE A 21 13.24 11.27 -9.51
C ILE A 21 12.18 11.97 -8.64
N GLU A 22 11.57 13.05 -9.13
CA GLU A 22 10.52 13.76 -8.42
C GLU A 22 9.20 12.98 -8.37
N ALA A 23 8.92 12.13 -9.36
CA ALA A 23 7.76 11.23 -9.35
C ALA A 23 7.96 10.10 -8.32
N ASP A 24 9.12 9.42 -8.35
CA ASP A 24 9.48 8.35 -7.41
C ASP A 24 9.43 8.84 -5.96
N LYS A 25 9.93 10.07 -5.70
CA LYS A 25 9.85 10.70 -4.38
C LYS A 25 8.42 10.91 -3.93
N ARG A 26 7.54 11.40 -4.81
CA ARG A 26 6.12 11.62 -4.48
C ARG A 26 5.42 10.32 -4.13
N GLU A 27 5.70 9.25 -4.85
CA GLU A 27 5.17 7.91 -4.54
C GLU A 27 5.67 7.41 -3.18
N GLN A 28 6.96 7.55 -2.89
CA GLN A 28 7.51 7.18 -1.57
C GLN A 28 6.88 8.00 -0.43
N ILE A 29 6.64 9.30 -0.63
CA ILE A 29 5.97 10.15 0.36
C ILE A 29 4.54 9.68 0.59
N ALA A 30 3.79 9.35 -0.47
CA ALA A 30 2.44 8.83 -0.33
C ALA A 30 2.43 7.53 0.48
N VAL A 31 3.28 6.56 0.14
CA VAL A 31 3.25 5.22 0.75
C VAL A 31 3.90 5.17 2.14
N LEU A 32 4.98 5.92 2.35
CA LEU A 32 5.80 5.84 3.57
C LEU A 32 5.68 7.07 4.47
N GLY A 33 5.22 8.21 3.97
CA GLY A 33 5.23 9.48 4.70
C GLY A 33 4.38 9.50 5.97
N ALA A 34 3.35 8.65 6.04
CA ALA A 34 2.56 8.49 7.26
C ALA A 34 3.18 7.51 8.28
N SER A 35 4.31 6.87 7.96
CA SER A 35 5.03 5.95 8.86
C SER A 35 6.20 6.65 9.56
N ASP A 36 6.42 6.30 10.83
CA ASP A 36 7.57 6.77 11.60
C ASP A 36 8.83 5.95 11.22
N ALA A 37 9.85 6.62 10.69
CA ALA A 37 11.12 6.03 10.30
C ALA A 37 12.13 5.95 11.47
N GLU A 38 11.89 6.67 12.56
CA GLU A 38 12.80 6.82 13.69
C GLU A 38 12.38 6.01 14.91
N ASN A 39 11.09 5.67 15.05
CA ASN A 39 10.57 4.93 16.18
C ASN A 39 9.78 3.68 15.77
N CYS A 40 10.05 2.57 16.46
CA CYS A 40 9.26 1.35 16.25
C CYS A 40 7.79 1.52 16.66
N SER A 41 6.86 1.19 15.77
CA SER A 41 5.41 1.32 16.01
C SER A 41 4.83 0.34 17.03
N PHE A 42 5.60 -0.62 17.55
CA PHE A 42 5.09 -1.66 18.43
C PHE A 42 4.36 -1.17 19.68
N SER A 43 4.84 -0.08 20.29
CA SER A 43 4.22 0.54 21.47
C SER A 43 2.90 1.24 21.14
N GLN A 44 2.68 1.59 19.87
CA GLN A 44 1.45 2.20 19.38
C GLN A 44 0.30 1.18 19.26
N GLY A 45 0.58 -0.12 19.42
CA GLY A 45 -0.42 -1.18 19.34
C GLY A 45 -0.69 -1.62 17.90
N TYR A 46 -1.95 -1.94 17.59
CA TYR A 46 -2.37 -2.24 16.23
C TYR A 46 -2.68 -0.93 15.50
N CYS A 47 -1.78 -0.52 14.62
CA CYS A 47 -1.96 0.70 13.84
C CYS A 47 -3.10 0.51 12.85
N LYS A 48 -3.96 1.52 12.68
CA LYS A 48 -5.06 1.47 11.70
C LYS A 48 -4.55 1.04 10.34
N ARG A 49 -3.50 1.72 9.85
CA ARG A 49 -2.67 1.34 8.69
C ARG A 49 -1.23 1.74 8.97
N GLN A 50 -0.26 0.98 8.45
CA GLN A 50 1.15 1.34 8.45
C GLN A 50 1.87 0.62 7.31
N ALA A 51 2.93 1.21 6.78
CA ALA A 51 3.83 0.54 5.85
C ALA A 51 4.60 -0.58 6.57
N LEU A 52 4.68 -1.75 5.94
CA LEU A 52 5.27 -2.95 6.52
C LEU A 52 6.28 -3.61 5.58
N TYR A 53 7.23 -4.30 6.21
CA TYR A 53 8.23 -5.11 5.54
C TYR A 53 8.28 -6.51 6.18
N ALA A 54 8.23 -7.56 5.36
CA ALA A 54 8.57 -8.92 5.81
C ALA A 54 10.07 -9.14 5.65
N CYS A 55 10.72 -9.77 6.63
CA CYS A 55 12.14 -10.12 6.53
C CYS A 55 12.30 -11.62 6.33
N LEU A 56 12.70 -12.01 5.12
CA LEU A 56 12.89 -13.40 4.72
C LEU A 56 14.12 -14.03 5.40
N THR A 57 15.11 -13.21 5.78
CA THR A 57 16.32 -13.69 6.48
C THR A 57 16.07 -14.05 7.94
N CYS A 58 15.27 -13.25 8.66
CA CYS A 58 15.14 -13.35 10.11
C CYS A 58 13.88 -14.09 10.57
N ALA A 59 12.91 -14.29 9.67
CA ALA A 59 11.64 -14.97 9.96
C ALA A 59 11.91 -16.34 10.59
N LYS A 60 11.34 -16.56 11.78
CA LYS A 60 11.61 -17.76 12.56
C LYS A 60 10.89 -18.96 11.97
N ASP A 61 11.63 -20.04 11.70
CA ASP A 61 11.09 -21.32 11.22
C ASP A 61 10.17 -21.17 9.98
N GLY A 62 10.41 -20.15 9.14
CA GLY A 62 9.56 -19.84 7.98
C GLY A 62 8.15 -19.34 8.33
N GLN A 63 7.93 -18.89 9.56
CA GLN A 63 6.65 -18.28 9.94
C GLN A 63 6.53 -16.87 9.39
N PRO A 64 5.36 -16.48 8.83
CA PRO A 64 5.16 -15.13 8.34
C PRO A 64 5.20 -14.14 9.50
N ALA A 65 5.86 -13.02 9.25
CA ALA A 65 6.12 -11.94 10.18
C ALA A 65 6.34 -10.65 9.38
N ALA A 66 5.99 -9.49 9.95
CA ALA A 66 6.33 -8.21 9.36
C ALA A 66 6.69 -7.16 10.40
N MET A 67 7.47 -6.16 9.99
CA MET A 67 7.93 -5.06 10.83
C MET A 67 7.60 -3.72 10.21
N CYS A 68 7.55 -2.68 11.05
CA CYS A 68 7.36 -1.31 10.62
C CYS A 68 8.59 -0.72 9.93
N LEU A 69 8.41 0.41 9.26
CA LEU A 69 9.44 1.18 8.56
C LEU A 69 10.70 1.44 9.41
N ALA A 70 10.57 1.98 10.63
CA ALA A 70 11.74 2.20 11.48
C ALA A 70 12.58 0.94 11.72
N CYS A 71 11.93 -0.23 11.84
CA CYS A 71 12.64 -1.48 12.06
C CYS A 71 13.30 -2.04 10.79
N SER A 72 12.76 -1.78 9.59
CA SER A 72 13.43 -2.17 8.35
C SER A 72 14.76 -1.42 8.22
N TYR A 73 14.79 -0.12 8.47
CA TYR A 73 16.00 0.70 8.37
C TYR A 73 17.00 0.51 9.51
N ASN A 74 16.52 0.27 10.73
CA ASN A 74 17.43 0.29 11.88
C ASN A 74 17.73 -1.11 12.40
N CYS A 75 16.83 -2.08 12.23
CA CYS A 75 17.01 -3.42 12.76
C CYS A 75 17.31 -4.46 11.68
N HIS A 76 17.00 -4.21 10.41
CA HIS A 76 17.08 -5.19 9.32
C HIS A 76 17.62 -4.61 8.01
N ASP A 77 18.47 -3.57 8.09
CA ASP A 77 19.11 -2.89 6.96
C ASP A 77 20.04 -3.80 6.13
N ASP A 78 20.47 -4.89 6.74
CA ASP A 78 21.36 -5.90 6.17
C ASP A 78 20.63 -7.18 5.71
N CYS A 79 19.29 -7.19 5.73
CA CYS A 79 18.50 -8.38 5.48
C CYS A 79 17.80 -8.36 4.12
N ASP A 80 17.38 -9.54 3.67
CA ASP A 80 16.46 -9.69 2.54
C ASP A 80 15.03 -9.33 2.99
N LEU A 81 14.49 -8.25 2.42
CA LEU A 81 13.22 -7.65 2.79
C LEU A 81 12.25 -7.67 1.62
N VAL A 82 10.99 -7.95 1.95
CA VAL A 82 9.84 -7.82 1.06
C VAL A 82 9.02 -6.63 1.53
N GLU A 83 8.83 -5.65 0.67
CA GLU A 83 7.90 -4.55 0.90
C GLU A 83 6.45 -5.03 0.75
N LEU A 84 5.63 -4.77 1.76
CA LEU A 84 4.23 -5.20 1.81
C LEU A 84 3.24 -4.05 1.59
N TYR A 85 3.75 -2.85 1.27
CA TYR A 85 3.00 -1.61 1.31
C TYR A 85 2.30 -1.46 2.66
N THR A 86 1.16 -0.79 2.66
CA THR A 86 0.38 -0.50 3.84
C THR A 86 -0.59 -1.64 4.14
N LYS A 87 -0.60 -2.09 5.40
CA LYS A 87 -1.54 -3.11 5.89
C LYS A 87 -2.35 -2.59 7.06
N ARG A 88 -3.59 -3.06 7.17
CA ARG A 88 -4.55 -2.63 8.20
C ARG A 88 -4.39 -3.39 9.52
N ASN A 89 -4.63 -2.69 10.63
CA ASN A 89 -4.71 -3.26 11.97
C ASN A 89 -3.55 -4.23 12.29
N PHE A 90 -2.33 -3.81 11.97
CA PHE A 90 -1.14 -4.64 12.16
C PHE A 90 -0.27 -4.04 13.25
N ARG A 91 0.42 -4.89 14.01
CA ARG A 91 1.40 -4.50 15.02
C ARG A 91 2.76 -5.09 14.67
N CYS A 92 3.81 -4.27 14.71
CA CYS A 92 5.17 -4.67 14.34
C CYS A 92 5.63 -5.95 15.06
N ASP A 93 6.12 -6.94 14.32
CA ASP A 93 6.62 -8.20 14.90
C ASP A 93 8.12 -8.13 15.28
N CYS A 94 8.84 -7.07 14.91
CA CYS A 94 10.28 -6.96 15.20
C CYS A 94 10.56 -7.12 16.70
N GLY A 95 11.46 -8.04 17.05
CA GLY A 95 11.83 -8.37 18.42
C GLY A 95 10.87 -9.30 19.17
N THR A 96 9.70 -9.61 18.62
CA THR A 96 8.77 -10.62 19.16
C THR A 96 9.29 -12.04 18.90
N GLY A 97 8.56 -13.06 19.37
CA GLY A 97 8.87 -14.46 19.12
C GLY A 97 8.84 -14.88 17.63
N LYS A 98 8.38 -14.02 16.71
CA LYS A 98 8.33 -14.25 15.26
C LYS A 98 9.66 -14.09 14.54
N TYR A 99 10.61 -13.36 15.13
CA TYR A 99 11.94 -13.13 14.55
C TYR A 99 13.02 -13.67 15.48
N HIS A 100 14.11 -14.19 14.90
CA HIS A 100 15.30 -14.57 15.68
C HIS A 100 16.06 -13.35 16.25
N ARG A 101 15.90 -12.19 15.60
CA ARG A 101 16.57 -10.93 15.93
C ARG A 101 15.76 -10.12 16.97
N LYS A 102 16.46 -9.45 17.90
CA LYS A 102 15.88 -8.49 18.85
C LYS A 102 15.69 -7.11 18.21
N CYS A 103 14.69 -6.37 18.67
CA CYS A 103 14.44 -5.01 18.20
C CYS A 103 15.38 -4.02 18.94
N LYS A 104 16.07 -3.16 18.19
CA LYS A 104 16.99 -2.14 18.76
C LYS A 104 16.27 -1.04 19.54
N PHE A 105 14.98 -0.79 19.24
CA PHE A 105 14.18 0.24 19.91
C PHE A 105 13.57 -0.23 21.24
N ASP A 106 13.30 -1.53 21.35
CA ASP A 106 12.73 -2.11 22.57
C ASP A 106 13.02 -3.62 22.56
N GLU A 107 14.00 -4.02 23.37
CA GLU A 107 14.47 -5.40 23.51
C GLU A 107 13.56 -6.27 24.40
N SER A 108 12.64 -5.64 25.15
CA SER A 108 11.78 -6.31 26.13
C SER A 108 10.64 -7.11 25.49
N LYS A 109 10.40 -6.89 24.18
CA LYS A 109 9.39 -7.58 23.40
C LYS A 109 9.60 -9.09 23.46
N ASN A 110 8.56 -9.79 23.90
CA ASN A 110 8.54 -11.25 23.96
C ASN A 110 7.14 -11.85 23.74
N HIS A 111 6.09 -11.02 23.65
CA HIS A 111 4.75 -11.46 23.33
C HIS A 111 4.54 -11.59 21.82
N LEU A 112 3.62 -12.46 21.43
CA LEU A 112 3.14 -12.58 20.06
C LEU A 112 1.97 -11.61 19.84
N ASN A 113 1.79 -11.20 18.59
CA ASN A 113 0.70 -10.33 18.17
C ASN A 113 -0.44 -11.19 17.58
N ASP A 114 -1.36 -11.63 18.42
CA ASP A 114 -2.38 -12.63 18.06
C ASP A 114 -3.43 -12.13 17.04
N GLU A 115 -3.55 -10.83 16.84
CA GLU A 115 -4.52 -10.24 15.88
C GLU A 115 -3.89 -9.91 14.51
N ASN A 116 -2.56 -10.05 14.38
CA ASN A 116 -1.91 -9.89 13.09
C ASN A 116 -2.44 -10.93 12.09
N LYS A 117 -2.74 -10.47 10.87
CA LYS A 117 -3.15 -11.34 9.77
C LYS A 117 -2.02 -11.45 8.76
N TYR A 118 -1.81 -12.67 8.28
CA TYR A 118 -0.72 -13.01 7.37
C TYR A 118 -1.29 -13.72 6.14
N ASP A 119 -0.88 -13.28 4.97
CA ASP A 119 -1.15 -13.91 3.69
C ASP A 119 0.17 -14.35 3.03
N PHE A 120 0.14 -14.69 1.74
CA PHE A 120 1.33 -15.13 1.02
C PHE A 120 2.30 -13.98 0.68
N ASN A 121 1.90 -12.70 0.81
CA ASN A 121 2.78 -11.56 0.51
C ASN A 121 3.96 -11.54 1.47
N PHE A 122 3.76 -12.02 2.70
CA PHE A 122 4.81 -12.13 3.72
C PHE A 122 5.92 -13.12 3.34
N ASP A 123 5.67 -13.98 2.35
CA ASP A 123 6.66 -14.88 1.73
C ASP A 123 7.14 -14.36 0.36
N GLY A 124 6.83 -13.11 0.00
CA GLY A 124 7.12 -12.51 -1.31
C GLY A 124 6.30 -13.10 -2.46
N LYS A 125 5.12 -13.66 -2.18
CA LYS A 125 4.24 -14.26 -3.20
C LYS A 125 2.90 -13.54 -3.29
N TYR A 126 2.43 -13.36 -4.51
CA TYR A 126 1.27 -12.50 -4.77
C TYR A 126 0.26 -13.16 -5.67
N CYS A 127 -0.95 -12.58 -5.67
CA CYS A 127 -2.06 -12.96 -6.51
C CYS A 127 -2.52 -14.40 -6.25
N GLN A 128 -3.59 -14.83 -6.94
CA GLN A 128 -3.99 -16.23 -6.92
C GLN A 128 -2.98 -17.18 -7.57
N CYS A 129 -2.12 -16.69 -8.45
CA CYS A 129 -1.10 -17.49 -9.09
C CYS A 129 0.09 -17.78 -8.16
N ARG A 130 0.23 -17.07 -7.03
CA ARG A 130 1.27 -17.26 -6.00
C ARG A 130 2.69 -17.14 -6.57
N ARG A 131 2.86 -16.26 -7.54
CA ARG A 131 4.16 -16.01 -8.17
C ARG A 131 4.99 -15.07 -7.29
N PRO A 132 6.32 -15.28 -7.22
CA PRO A 132 7.18 -14.41 -6.43
C PRO A 132 7.34 -13.04 -7.08
N TYR A 133 7.85 -12.04 -6.36
CA TYR A 133 8.33 -10.79 -6.94
C TYR A 133 9.70 -10.41 -6.34
N PRO A 134 10.74 -10.15 -7.16
CA PRO A 134 10.78 -10.31 -8.61
C PRO A 134 10.62 -11.79 -9.01
N ASP A 135 10.10 -12.05 -10.21
CA ASP A 135 9.82 -13.42 -10.69
C ASP A 135 10.82 -13.87 -11.79
N PRO A 136 11.80 -14.73 -11.46
CA PRO A 136 12.78 -15.19 -12.44
C PRO A 136 12.18 -16.05 -13.57
N GLU A 137 11.00 -16.65 -13.33
CA GLU A 137 10.33 -17.55 -14.27
C GLU A 137 9.03 -16.92 -14.81
N CYS A 138 8.95 -15.58 -14.82
CA CYS A 138 7.75 -14.84 -15.23
C CYS A 138 7.33 -15.21 -16.68
N PRO A 139 6.09 -15.71 -16.88
CA PRO A 139 5.52 -15.94 -18.19
C PRO A 139 5.43 -14.65 -19.01
N GLU A 140 5.55 -14.77 -20.33
CA GLU A 140 5.53 -13.61 -21.23
C GLU A 140 4.24 -12.78 -21.09
N ASP A 141 3.11 -13.44 -20.88
CA ASP A 141 1.80 -12.82 -20.70
C ASP A 141 1.62 -12.11 -19.35
N LEU A 142 2.59 -12.23 -18.43
CA LEU A 142 2.59 -11.55 -17.13
C LEU A 142 3.69 -10.49 -17.00
N LYS A 143 4.60 -10.36 -17.96
CA LYS A 143 5.75 -9.43 -17.84
C LYS A 143 5.33 -7.98 -17.71
N ASP A 144 4.28 -7.60 -18.42
CA ASP A 144 3.75 -6.24 -18.45
C ASP A 144 2.42 -6.13 -17.67
N ALA A 145 2.09 -7.13 -16.85
CA ALA A 145 0.86 -7.14 -16.08
C ALA A 145 0.94 -6.14 -14.92
N GLU A 146 -0.02 -5.22 -14.84
CA GLU A 146 -0.14 -4.32 -13.71
C GLU A 146 -0.63 -5.07 -12.47
N MET A 147 -0.17 -4.67 -11.29
CA MET A 147 -0.59 -5.24 -10.02
C MET A 147 -1.48 -4.26 -9.27
N ILE A 148 -2.64 -4.73 -8.83
CA ILE A 148 -3.64 -3.92 -8.13
C ILE A 148 -3.94 -4.57 -6.77
N GLN A 149 -3.91 -3.78 -5.70
CA GLN A 149 -4.18 -4.29 -4.36
C GLN A 149 -5.68 -4.49 -4.11
N CYS A 150 -6.06 -5.66 -3.59
CA CYS A 150 -7.43 -5.92 -3.15
C CYS A 150 -7.69 -5.28 -1.79
N ILE A 151 -8.71 -4.43 -1.65
CA ILE A 151 -8.98 -3.72 -0.39
C ILE A 151 -9.51 -4.61 0.74
N LEU A 152 -9.93 -5.84 0.46
CA LEU A 152 -10.44 -6.77 1.48
C LEU A 152 -9.37 -7.69 2.05
N CYS A 153 -8.56 -8.30 1.20
CA CYS A 153 -7.51 -9.22 1.63
C CYS A 153 -6.12 -8.59 1.65
N GLU A 154 -5.97 -7.37 1.11
CA GLU A 154 -4.71 -6.62 0.96
C GLU A 154 -3.63 -7.34 0.14
N ASP A 155 -4.01 -8.39 -0.60
CA ASP A 155 -3.17 -9.11 -1.56
C ASP A 155 -3.10 -8.34 -2.88
N TRP A 156 -1.97 -8.42 -3.57
CA TRP A 156 -1.75 -7.78 -4.87
C TRP A 156 -2.09 -8.74 -6.00
N TRP A 157 -2.88 -8.29 -6.98
CA TRP A 157 -3.38 -9.11 -8.07
C TRP A 157 -2.91 -8.57 -9.41
N HIS A 158 -2.34 -9.45 -10.24
CA HIS A 158 -2.20 -9.16 -11.67
C HIS A 158 -3.57 -8.83 -12.28
N ASP A 159 -3.63 -7.76 -13.05
CA ASP A 159 -4.79 -7.29 -13.80
C ASP A 159 -5.49 -8.43 -14.60
N CYS A 160 -4.71 -9.24 -15.31
CA CYS A 160 -5.18 -10.36 -16.12
C CYS A 160 -5.79 -11.49 -15.27
N CYS A 161 -5.42 -11.58 -13.99
CA CYS A 161 -5.99 -12.54 -13.04
C CYS A 161 -7.32 -12.06 -12.44
N LEU A 162 -7.72 -10.80 -12.66
CA LEU A 162 -9.00 -10.25 -12.21
C LEU A 162 -10.19 -10.70 -13.07
N LYS A 163 -9.95 -11.27 -14.25
CA LYS A 163 -10.99 -11.63 -15.24
C LYS A 163 -11.88 -10.44 -15.63
N LEU A 164 -11.31 -9.24 -15.67
CA LEU A 164 -11.97 -8.02 -16.14
C LEU A 164 -11.71 -7.83 -17.64
N THR A 165 -12.60 -7.11 -18.31
CA THR A 165 -12.37 -6.66 -19.68
C THR A 165 -11.38 -5.48 -19.68
N LYS A 166 -10.76 -5.21 -20.83
CA LYS A 166 -9.88 -4.04 -20.98
C LYS A 166 -10.61 -2.72 -20.72
N GLU A 167 -11.87 -2.60 -21.14
CA GLU A 167 -12.70 -1.42 -20.87
C GLU A 167 -12.94 -1.20 -19.37
N GLU A 168 -13.08 -2.28 -18.59
CA GLU A 168 -13.22 -2.19 -17.13
C GLU A 168 -11.90 -1.85 -16.43
N LEU A 169 -10.76 -2.28 -16.97
CA LEU A 169 -9.43 -1.96 -16.43
C LEU A 169 -9.04 -0.50 -16.73
N ASP A 170 -9.26 -0.05 -17.96
CA ASP A 170 -8.86 1.27 -18.46
C ASP A 170 -9.83 2.39 -18.05
N ASN A 171 -10.80 2.13 -17.16
CA ASN A 171 -11.77 3.12 -16.73
C ASN A 171 -11.15 4.13 -15.76
N GLU A 172 -11.16 5.42 -16.13
CA GLU A 172 -10.58 6.51 -15.33
C GLU A 172 -11.27 6.73 -13.97
N ASP A 173 -12.51 6.24 -13.79
CA ASP A 173 -13.25 6.33 -12.53
C ASP A 173 -12.86 5.21 -11.53
N ASN A 174 -11.95 4.31 -11.90
CA ASN A 174 -11.48 3.23 -11.03
C ASN A 174 -10.66 3.78 -9.86
N ASP A 175 -11.06 3.45 -8.62
CA ASP A 175 -10.32 3.82 -7.41
C ASP A 175 -9.90 2.56 -6.62
N GLU A 176 -10.86 1.91 -5.95
CA GLU A 176 -10.57 0.70 -5.15
C GLU A 176 -10.95 -0.59 -5.90
N MET A 177 -10.21 -1.68 -5.65
CA MET A 177 -10.45 -2.99 -6.27
C MET A 177 -10.75 -4.07 -5.23
N ILE A 178 -11.75 -4.92 -5.49
CA ILE A 178 -11.97 -6.17 -4.76
C ILE A 178 -11.79 -7.35 -5.70
N CYS A 179 -10.92 -8.28 -5.31
CA CYS A 179 -10.51 -9.39 -6.16
C CYS A 179 -11.59 -10.47 -6.33
N PRO A 180 -11.49 -11.31 -7.39
CA PRO A 180 -12.36 -12.46 -7.60
C PRO A 180 -12.56 -13.35 -6.38
N ARG A 181 -11.46 -13.65 -5.66
CA ARG A 181 -11.47 -14.57 -4.52
C ARG A 181 -12.37 -14.06 -3.39
N CYS A 182 -12.31 -12.76 -3.11
CA CYS A 182 -13.08 -12.14 -2.04
C CYS A 182 -14.55 -11.98 -2.43
N LEU A 183 -14.85 -11.49 -3.64
CA LEU A 183 -16.24 -11.32 -4.09
C LEU A 183 -17.00 -12.64 -4.27
N CYS A 184 -16.29 -13.75 -4.48
CA CYS A 184 -16.88 -15.09 -4.53
C CYS A 184 -17.08 -15.73 -3.14
N GLN A 185 -16.67 -15.10 -2.04
CA GLN A 185 -16.94 -15.63 -0.71
C GLN A 185 -18.44 -15.52 -0.37
N PRO A 186 -19.00 -16.50 0.36
CA PRO A 186 -20.35 -16.40 0.88
C PRO A 186 -20.55 -15.11 1.69
N GLY A 187 -21.57 -14.32 1.33
CA GLY A 187 -21.90 -13.09 2.03
C GLY A 187 -21.15 -11.83 1.57
N LEU A 188 -20.26 -11.92 0.57
CA LEU A 188 -19.53 -10.76 0.02
C LEU A 188 -19.97 -10.34 -1.39
N SER A 189 -20.76 -11.18 -2.09
CA SER A 189 -21.20 -10.90 -3.46
C SER A 189 -22.06 -9.63 -3.58
N PHE A 190 -22.74 -9.23 -2.51
CA PHE A 190 -23.53 -8.00 -2.45
C PHE A 190 -22.70 -6.73 -2.67
N LEU A 191 -21.38 -6.78 -2.44
CA LEU A 191 -20.50 -5.63 -2.67
C LEU A 191 -20.51 -5.23 -4.15
N ARG A 192 -20.70 -6.18 -5.07
CA ARG A 192 -20.83 -5.88 -6.51
C ARG A 192 -22.00 -4.94 -6.84
N CYS A 193 -22.97 -4.80 -5.92
CA CYS A 193 -24.02 -3.80 -6.08
C CYS A 193 -23.45 -2.36 -6.14
N TYR A 194 -22.29 -2.12 -5.56
CA TYR A 194 -21.63 -0.81 -5.48
C TYR A 194 -20.50 -0.61 -6.50
N SER A 195 -20.28 -1.54 -7.44
CA SER A 195 -19.19 -1.44 -8.41
C SER A 195 -19.51 -0.49 -9.57
N ILE A 196 -18.49 0.00 -10.27
CA ILE A 196 -18.62 0.93 -11.41
C ILE A 196 -19.45 0.34 -12.55
N SER A 197 -19.33 -0.96 -12.81
CA SER A 197 -20.15 -1.66 -13.81
C SER A 197 -21.65 -1.67 -13.48
N ASN A 198 -22.06 -1.16 -12.31
CA ASN A 198 -23.44 -1.14 -11.82
C ASN A 198 -23.99 0.29 -11.59
N THR A 199 -23.38 1.30 -12.22
CA THR A 199 -23.74 2.74 -12.12
C THR A 199 -25.18 3.09 -12.53
N GLN A 200 -25.92 2.17 -13.15
CA GLN A 200 -27.31 2.34 -13.57
C GLN A 200 -28.30 1.49 -12.74
N THR A 201 -28.28 1.61 -11.42
CA THR A 201 -29.14 0.80 -10.57
C THR A 201 -30.28 1.54 -9.89
N GLU A 202 -31.45 0.90 -9.92
CA GLU A 202 -32.57 1.25 -9.06
C GLU A 202 -32.11 1.11 -7.60
N ILE A 203 -32.22 2.22 -6.87
CA ILE A 203 -32.02 2.26 -5.42
C ILE A 203 -33.12 1.38 -4.79
N GLY A 204 -32.81 0.74 -3.67
CA GLY A 204 -33.77 -0.04 -2.89
C GLY A 204 -34.95 0.78 -2.36
N SER A 205 -35.56 0.33 -1.27
CA SER A 205 -36.65 1.09 -0.63
C SER A 205 -36.15 2.36 0.05
N ASP A 206 -37.05 3.26 0.45
CA ASP A 206 -36.74 4.47 1.24
C ASP A 206 -35.89 4.18 2.50
N GLU A 207 -35.97 2.96 3.04
CA GLU A 207 -35.21 2.51 4.22
C GLU A 207 -33.87 1.85 3.87
N CYS A 208 -33.71 1.30 2.66
CA CYS A 208 -32.51 0.58 2.24
C CYS A 208 -32.00 1.11 0.90
N THR A 209 -30.94 1.91 0.95
CA THR A 209 -30.27 2.47 -0.23
C THR A 209 -29.33 1.51 -0.95
N LYS A 210 -29.21 0.24 -0.52
CA LYS A 210 -28.39 -0.76 -1.21
C LYS A 210 -28.97 -0.97 -2.62
N PRO A 211 -28.16 -0.88 -3.69
CA PRO A 211 -28.64 -1.18 -5.04
C PRO A 211 -29.19 -2.61 -5.15
N ILE A 212 -30.28 -2.78 -5.90
CA ILE A 212 -31.02 -4.05 -5.94
C ILE A 212 -30.37 -5.07 -6.89
N ASN A 213 -29.68 -4.62 -7.93
CA ASN A 213 -29.06 -5.53 -8.90
C ASN A 213 -27.70 -6.01 -8.40
N GLU A 214 -27.64 -7.28 -8.03
CA GLU A 214 -26.41 -7.97 -7.68
C GLU A 214 -25.92 -8.77 -8.91
N PRO A 215 -24.90 -8.27 -9.64
CA PRO A 215 -24.43 -8.97 -10.83
C PRO A 215 -23.74 -10.27 -10.43
N LYS A 216 -24.08 -11.36 -11.13
CA LYS A 216 -23.38 -12.63 -10.98
C LYS A 216 -22.15 -12.63 -11.87
N SER A 217 -20.96 -12.65 -11.25
CA SER A 217 -19.68 -12.72 -11.95
C SER A 217 -18.65 -13.49 -11.12
N GLU A 218 -17.67 -14.06 -11.81
CA GLU A 218 -16.46 -14.61 -11.21
C GLU A 218 -15.25 -13.65 -11.26
N SER A 219 -15.43 -12.45 -11.81
CA SER A 219 -14.37 -11.43 -11.94
C SER A 219 -14.14 -10.64 -10.65
N GLY A 220 -13.09 -9.84 -10.61
CA GLY A 220 -12.95 -8.75 -9.64
C GLY A 220 -13.99 -7.66 -9.90
N SER A 221 -13.92 -6.58 -9.15
CA SER A 221 -14.69 -5.37 -9.44
C SER A 221 -13.94 -4.15 -8.94
N PHE A 222 -14.02 -3.08 -9.72
CA PHE A 222 -13.62 -1.75 -9.29
C PHE A 222 -14.78 -0.96 -8.73
N PHE A 223 -14.43 -0.02 -7.88
CA PHE A 223 -15.32 0.85 -7.17
C PHE A 223 -14.84 2.29 -7.32
N PHE A 224 -15.79 3.23 -7.34
CA PHE A 224 -15.51 4.66 -7.43
C PHE A 224 -15.07 5.20 -6.06
N GLU A 225 -14.33 6.31 -6.05
CA GLU A 225 -13.73 6.93 -4.85
C GLU A 225 -14.66 7.00 -3.62
N ASP A 226 -15.90 7.44 -3.82
CA ASP A 226 -16.86 7.62 -2.73
C ASP A 226 -17.70 6.38 -2.37
N PHE A 227 -17.41 5.18 -2.90
CA PHE A 227 -18.36 4.06 -2.73
C PHE A 227 -18.53 3.65 -1.28
N ARG A 228 -17.47 3.77 -0.46
CA ARG A 228 -17.52 3.57 1.00
C ARG A 228 -18.60 4.42 1.66
N LEU A 229 -18.78 5.66 1.20
CA LEU A 229 -19.80 6.58 1.71
C LEU A 229 -21.22 6.18 1.27
N LYS A 230 -21.33 5.52 0.11
CA LYS A 230 -22.62 5.07 -0.45
C LYS A 230 -23.08 3.71 0.08
N ILE A 231 -22.24 2.98 0.83
CA ILE A 231 -22.62 1.72 1.48
C ILE A 231 -23.84 1.97 2.39
N CYS A 232 -24.93 1.25 2.14
CA CYS A 232 -26.15 1.36 2.92
C CYS A 232 -25.93 0.96 4.39
N LYS A 233 -26.44 1.79 5.31
CA LYS A 233 -26.28 1.62 6.76
C LYS A 233 -27.56 1.17 7.47
N CYS A 234 -28.56 0.66 6.73
CA CYS A 234 -29.77 0.10 7.34
C CYS A 234 -29.44 -1.14 8.19
N VAL A 235 -30.34 -1.53 9.09
CA VAL A 235 -30.13 -2.67 10.01
C VAL A 235 -29.75 -3.95 9.28
N ALA A 236 -30.37 -4.23 8.13
CA ALA A 236 -30.05 -5.42 7.34
C ALA A 236 -28.64 -5.36 6.74
N CYS A 237 -28.24 -4.22 6.17
CA CYS A 237 -26.92 -4.08 5.54
C CYS A 237 -25.78 -4.07 6.56
N ILE A 238 -25.95 -3.40 7.71
CA ILE A 238 -24.96 -3.44 8.79
C ILE A 238 -24.77 -4.86 9.31
N ARG A 239 -25.85 -5.65 9.44
CA ARG A 239 -25.73 -7.06 9.82
C ARG A 239 -24.91 -7.86 8.81
N LEU A 240 -25.14 -7.67 7.50
CA LEU A 240 -24.33 -8.33 6.46
C LEU A 240 -22.85 -7.98 6.59
N ILE A 241 -22.53 -6.70 6.79
CA ILE A 241 -21.17 -6.18 6.94
C ILE A 241 -20.48 -6.76 8.19
N THR A 242 -21.19 -6.78 9.33
CA THR A 242 -20.66 -7.32 10.59
C THR A 242 -20.50 -8.85 10.54
N ASP A 243 -21.47 -9.57 9.99
CA ASP A 243 -21.38 -11.03 9.84
C ASP A 243 -20.18 -11.42 8.93
N ALA A 244 -19.86 -10.59 7.94
CA ALA A 244 -18.72 -10.76 7.05
C ALA A 244 -17.39 -10.19 7.61
N LYS A 245 -17.41 -9.49 8.75
CA LYS A 245 -16.24 -8.84 9.38
C LYS A 245 -15.52 -7.82 8.48
N ILE A 246 -16.30 -7.02 7.76
CA ILE A 246 -15.81 -5.99 6.82
C ILE A 246 -16.24 -4.58 7.23
N GLU A 247 -16.47 -4.33 8.52
CA GLU A 247 -16.91 -3.04 9.07
C GLU A 247 -15.98 -1.89 8.68
N PHE A 248 -14.70 -2.18 8.46
CA PHE A 248 -13.70 -1.22 8.02
C PHE A 248 -14.05 -0.54 6.69
N LEU A 249 -14.84 -1.16 5.80
CA LEU A 249 -15.31 -0.52 4.56
C LEU A 249 -16.19 0.71 4.83
N CYS A 250 -16.81 0.80 6.00
CA CYS A 250 -17.63 1.95 6.39
C CYS A 250 -16.82 3.09 7.02
N ASP A 251 -15.52 2.91 7.27
CA ASP A 251 -14.57 3.95 7.68
C ASP A 251 -13.78 4.38 6.44
N TYR A 252 -13.87 5.66 6.05
CA TYR A 252 -13.06 6.17 4.93
C TYR A 252 -11.59 6.33 5.33
N ALA A 253 -11.30 6.62 6.61
CA ALA A 253 -9.93 6.76 7.11
C ALA A 253 -9.11 5.46 7.08
N ASP A 254 -9.75 4.38 6.62
CA ASP A 254 -9.19 3.06 6.45
C ASP A 254 -8.74 2.77 5.01
N SER A 255 -9.09 3.63 4.04
CA SER A 255 -8.63 3.50 2.66
C SER A 255 -7.12 3.71 2.55
N VAL A 256 -6.54 3.21 1.44
CA VAL A 256 -5.14 3.49 1.10
C VAL A 256 -4.97 4.99 0.84
N ALA A 257 -5.86 5.59 0.05
CA ALA A 257 -5.86 7.02 -0.27
C ALA A 257 -5.87 7.91 0.97
N ALA A 258 -6.69 7.61 1.98
CA ALA A 258 -6.71 8.39 3.22
C ALA A 258 -5.40 8.28 4.01
N TYR A 259 -4.75 7.11 3.96
CA TYR A 259 -3.42 6.94 4.57
C TYR A 259 -2.34 7.70 3.78
N GLU A 260 -2.38 7.66 2.46
CA GLU A 260 -1.41 8.34 1.60
C GLU A 260 -1.50 9.86 1.73
N GLN A 261 -2.73 10.39 1.82
CA GLN A 261 -2.96 11.82 2.03
C GLN A 261 -2.32 12.32 3.32
N ILE A 262 -2.28 11.51 4.39
CA ILE A 262 -1.58 11.89 5.64
C ILE A 262 -0.08 12.11 5.39
N GLY A 263 0.55 11.24 4.58
CA GLY A 263 1.97 11.38 4.24
C GLY A 263 2.24 12.60 3.36
N ILE A 264 1.38 12.84 2.38
CA ILE A 264 1.44 14.01 1.49
C ILE A 264 1.28 15.30 2.30
N ASP A 265 0.24 15.40 3.13
CA ASP A 265 -0.03 16.59 3.95
C ASP A 265 1.12 16.88 4.90
N ALA A 266 1.68 15.86 5.57
CA ALA A 266 2.82 16.00 6.46
C ALA A 266 4.05 16.55 5.73
N HIS A 267 4.36 16.02 4.55
CA HIS A 267 5.49 16.49 3.74
C HIS A 267 5.29 17.93 3.26
N GLU A 268 4.10 18.28 2.77
CA GLU A 268 3.81 19.67 2.39
C GLU A 268 3.95 20.65 3.57
N GLU A 269 3.55 20.23 4.77
CA GLU A 269 3.72 21.03 5.98
C GLU A 269 5.20 21.23 6.33
N GLU A 270 6.03 20.20 6.20
CA GLU A 270 7.48 20.29 6.40
C GLU A 270 8.16 21.22 5.38
N GLU A 271 7.80 21.14 4.09
CA GLU A 271 8.30 22.04 3.06
C GLU A 271 7.91 23.49 3.35
N LYS A 272 6.64 23.75 3.68
CA LYS A 272 6.15 25.10 4.05
C LYS A 272 6.92 25.65 5.27
N GLN A 273 7.26 24.80 6.23
CA GLN A 273 8.07 25.19 7.39
C GLN A 273 9.51 25.51 7.01
N ALA A 274 10.15 24.67 6.17
CA ALA A 274 11.52 24.89 5.70
C ALA A 274 11.63 26.21 4.91
N ASP A 275 10.71 26.45 3.97
CA ASP A 275 10.65 27.69 3.20
C ASP A 275 10.43 28.91 4.11
N GLY A 276 9.56 28.79 5.11
CA GLY A 276 9.35 29.81 6.12
C GLY A 276 10.64 30.12 6.90
N GLN A 277 11.42 29.10 7.26
CA GLN A 277 12.71 29.29 7.95
C GLN A 277 13.76 29.97 7.05
N ILE A 278 13.83 29.58 5.78
CA ILE A 278 14.73 30.19 4.79
C ILE A 278 14.37 31.66 4.58
N ASN A 279 13.09 31.98 4.36
CA ASN A 279 12.61 33.35 4.20
C ASN A 279 12.91 34.20 5.45
N ASN A 280 12.66 33.67 6.64
CA ASN A 280 13.00 34.33 7.90
C ASN A 280 14.52 34.56 8.07
N PHE A 281 15.36 33.68 7.52
CA PHE A 281 16.81 33.87 7.51
C PHE A 281 17.22 34.98 6.53
N LEU A 282 16.67 34.98 5.31
CA LEU A 282 16.91 36.00 4.29
C LEU A 282 16.50 37.41 4.75
N ASP A 283 15.39 37.53 5.46
CA ASP A 283 14.92 38.80 6.04
C ASP A 283 15.85 39.36 7.13
N LYS A 284 16.68 38.50 7.75
CA LYS A 284 17.67 38.91 8.76
C LYS A 284 19.00 39.34 8.15
N LEU A 285 19.22 39.10 6.86
CA LEU A 285 20.42 39.55 6.16
C LEU A 285 20.32 41.04 5.83
N ASP A 286 21.45 41.74 5.86
CA ASP A 286 21.51 43.10 5.32
C ASP A 286 21.43 43.07 3.79
N HIS A 287 21.21 44.23 3.17
CA HIS A 287 21.05 44.33 1.71
C HIS A 287 22.24 43.71 0.94
N ASN A 288 23.47 43.86 1.46
CA ASN A 288 24.65 43.24 0.87
C ASN A 288 24.68 41.71 1.04
N GLY A 289 24.20 41.19 2.16
CA GLY A 289 24.03 39.75 2.40
C GLY A 289 22.98 39.13 1.48
N GLN A 290 21.85 39.80 1.28
CA GLN A 290 20.80 39.36 0.35
C GLN A 290 21.29 39.32 -1.10
N ILE A 291 22.02 40.37 -1.55
CA ILE A 291 22.63 40.42 -2.89
C ILE A 291 23.64 39.29 -3.09
N LYS A 292 24.45 38.98 -2.08
CA LYS A 292 25.44 37.88 -2.17
C LYS A 292 24.75 36.52 -2.34
N VAL A 293 23.71 36.23 -1.57
CA VAL A 293 22.97 34.96 -1.68
C VAL A 293 22.27 34.84 -3.04
N ALA A 294 21.74 35.93 -3.58
CA ALA A 294 21.05 35.94 -4.88
C ALA A 294 22.00 35.75 -6.10
N HIS A 295 23.30 36.02 -5.94
CA HIS A 295 24.29 35.94 -7.02
C HIS A 295 25.26 34.76 -6.93
N GLY A 296 25.17 33.94 -5.87
CA GLY A 296 26.03 32.76 -5.65
C GLY A 296 27.34 33.09 -4.94
#